data_AF-R5CLC7-F1
#
_entry.id   AF-R5CLC7-F1
#
_cell.length_a   1.000
_cell.length_b   1.000
_cell.length_c   1.000
_cell.angle_alpha   90.00
_cell.angle_beta   90.00
_cell.angle_gamma   90.00
#
_symmetry.space_group_name_H-M   'P 1'
#
loop_
_entity.id
_entity.type
_entity.pdbx_description
1 polymer ?
#
loop_
_entity_poly.entity_id
_entity_poly.type
_entity_poly.pdbx_seq_one_letter_code
_entity_poly.pdbx_strand_id
1 'polypeptide(L)'
;MRFWRIRSVYKMNHKIRKPLRETETGRASFPASYLAGSMTLEAALVLPIFLFFMMEILYLFDGIRLQSSMIAALHETGTQISEYAFYAKYGIEGKEFLPEKGMTGTLESLAVSETYVRKSVSDFLGDEYLEHSCLENGKGGISYLRSSILTEDGIVDITADYRIRPFLPLFGLKSLPVQSRYYGHAWTGYEIGSGNDTCGQEGEEEEETVYVTSAGVVYHRNRNCTYLKPSIRKIDASLVDAARSRDGSRYYACESCKPEKTGTLIITTDGNRYHSSASCSAIRREIQEISESEAEKTRRPCSKCGG
;
A
#
# COMPACT_ATOMS: atom_id res chain seq x y z
N MET A 1 -42.55 75.61 66.92
CA MET A 1 -43.56 74.78 67.61
C MET A 1 -42.93 73.45 68.02
N ARG A 2 -43.35 72.81 69.14
CA ARG A 2 -43.00 71.44 69.60
C ARG A 2 -41.48 71.19 69.79
N PHE A 3 -40.85 71.21 70.97
CA PHE A 3 -41.19 70.81 72.35
C PHE A 3 -41.26 69.29 72.64
N TRP A 4 -40.26 68.80 73.41
CA TRP A 4 -40.27 67.64 74.36
C TRP A 4 -40.47 66.20 73.81
N ARG A 5 -39.67 65.17 74.16
CA ARG A 5 -39.43 64.43 75.45
C ARG A 5 -38.27 63.39 75.27
N ILE A 6 -37.67 62.67 76.26
CA ILE A 6 -37.40 62.83 77.72
C ILE A 6 -36.49 61.66 78.24
N ARG A 7 -35.58 61.87 79.21
CA ARG A 7 -34.77 60.87 80.01
C ARG A 7 -33.74 59.99 79.22
N SER A 8 -32.56 59.60 79.75
CA SER A 8 -32.35 58.91 81.03
C SER A 8 -30.87 58.82 81.51
N VAL A 9 -30.68 58.88 82.84
CA VAL A 9 -29.63 58.28 83.71
C VAL A 9 -28.11 58.49 83.47
N TYR A 10 -27.51 59.10 84.50
CA TYR A 10 -26.11 59.11 84.96
C TYR A 10 -25.17 57.94 84.58
N LYS A 11 -23.92 58.31 84.25
CA LYS A 11 -22.72 57.89 84.99
C LYS A 11 -21.51 58.80 84.68
N MET A 12 -20.93 59.43 85.71
CA MET A 12 -19.62 60.07 85.63
C MET A 12 -18.53 59.00 85.47
N ASN A 13 -17.49 59.27 84.68
CA ASN A 13 -16.16 58.74 84.96
C ASN A 13 -15.05 59.58 84.30
N HIS A 14 -14.05 59.98 85.09
CA HIS A 14 -12.90 60.74 84.61
C HIS A 14 -11.97 59.84 83.77
N LYS A 15 -11.52 60.33 82.60
CA LYS A 15 -10.32 59.81 81.93
C LYS A 15 -9.40 60.94 81.44
N ILE A 16 -8.43 61.22 82.31
CA ILE A 16 -7.02 61.58 82.05
C ILE A 16 -6.67 61.78 80.56
N ARG A 17 -6.26 63.01 80.20
CA ARG A 17 -5.58 63.28 78.93
C ARG A 17 -4.23 62.53 78.88
N LYS A 18 -3.94 61.88 77.75
CA LYS A 18 -2.57 61.48 77.35
C LYS A 18 -2.36 61.90 75.89
N PRO A 19 -1.22 62.53 75.54
CA PRO A 19 -0.87 62.79 74.14
C PRO A 19 -0.18 61.56 73.54
N LEU A 20 -0.53 61.21 72.31
CA LEU A 20 0.19 60.29 71.43
C LEU A 20 0.21 60.98 70.05
N ARG A 21 1.29 61.71 69.75
CA ARG A 21 2.56 61.22 69.15
C ARG A 21 2.37 61.01 67.65
N GLU A 22 3.03 61.85 66.87
CA GLU A 22 3.03 61.80 65.40
C GLU A 22 3.43 60.40 64.91
N THR A 23 2.64 59.88 63.97
CA THR A 23 3.00 58.74 63.15
C THR A 23 3.64 59.27 61.88
N GLU A 24 4.97 59.21 61.79
CA GLU A 24 5.69 59.56 60.56
C GLU A 24 5.20 58.68 59.40
N THR A 25 4.89 59.32 58.27
CA THR A 25 4.44 58.63 57.06
C THR A 25 5.61 57.97 56.35
N GLY A 26 5.99 56.78 56.81
CA GLY A 26 6.93 55.90 56.12
C GLY A 26 6.38 55.44 54.77
N ARG A 27 6.67 56.18 53.70
CA ARG A 27 6.49 55.69 52.33
C ARG A 27 7.45 54.52 52.10
N ALA A 28 6.92 53.30 52.13
CA ALA A 28 7.66 52.12 51.70
C ALA A 28 7.86 52.16 50.18
N SER A 29 8.89 52.86 49.73
CA SER A 29 9.43 52.69 48.38
C SER A 29 10.01 51.28 48.29
N PHE A 30 9.28 50.35 47.66
CA PHE A 30 9.82 49.05 47.29
C PHE A 30 11.07 49.27 46.42
N PRO A 31 12.28 48.85 46.84
CA PRO A 31 13.42 48.91 45.96
C PRO A 31 13.19 47.89 44.85
N ALA A 32 13.10 48.35 43.60
CA ALA A 32 13.18 47.49 42.43
C ALA A 32 14.61 46.96 42.33
N SER A 33 14.92 45.93 43.12
CA SER A 33 16.17 45.19 43.04
C SER A 33 16.20 44.42 41.73
N TYR A 34 16.78 45.02 40.69
CA TYR A 34 17.24 44.30 39.51
C TYR A 34 18.28 43.27 39.98
N LEU A 35 17.90 41.99 40.06
CA LEU A 35 18.83 40.92 40.45
C LEU A 35 19.90 40.78 39.37
N ALA A 36 21.16 41.03 39.74
CA ALA A 36 22.34 40.94 38.88
C ALA A 36 22.71 39.49 38.43
N GLY A 37 21.74 38.57 38.44
CA GLY A 37 21.85 37.18 38.01
C GLY A 37 20.64 36.67 37.22
N SER A 38 19.72 37.55 36.78
CA SER A 38 18.58 37.11 35.95
C SER A 38 19.04 36.51 34.63
N MET A 39 20.00 37.14 33.94
CA MET A 39 20.50 36.66 32.64
C MET A 39 21.18 35.27 32.73
N THR A 40 21.84 34.96 33.86
CA THR A 40 22.46 33.64 34.05
C THR A 40 21.45 32.57 34.44
N LEU A 41 20.41 32.92 35.21
CA LEU A 41 19.27 32.03 35.49
C LEU A 41 18.44 31.74 34.23
N GLU A 42 18.17 32.75 33.42
CA GLU A 42 17.47 32.61 32.13
C GLU A 42 18.28 31.70 31.18
N ALA A 43 19.59 31.95 31.02
CA ALA A 43 20.45 31.09 30.21
C ALA A 43 20.53 29.64 30.73
N ALA A 44 20.58 29.45 32.06
CA ALA A 44 20.62 28.13 32.68
C ALA A 44 19.32 27.32 32.51
N LEU A 45 18.17 27.98 32.28
CA LEU A 45 16.89 27.33 31.97
C LEU A 45 16.70 27.10 30.46
N VAL A 46 17.16 28.03 29.61
CA VAL A 46 17.04 27.92 28.15
C VAL A 46 17.84 26.73 27.59
N LEU A 47 19.05 26.48 28.09
CA LEU A 47 19.90 25.40 27.57
C LEU A 47 19.29 24.00 27.74
N PRO A 48 18.82 23.56 28.93
CA PRO A 48 18.13 22.28 29.08
C PRO A 48 16.88 22.16 28.20
N ILE A 49 16.06 23.21 28.09
CA ILE A 49 14.85 23.22 27.25
C ILE A 49 15.22 23.03 25.77
N PHE A 50 16.26 23.72 25.30
CA PHE A 50 16.77 23.54 23.94
C PHE A 50 17.32 22.13 23.69
N LEU A 51 18.07 21.56 24.64
CA LEU A 51 18.58 20.19 24.53
C LEU A 51 17.45 19.16 24.51
N PHE A 52 16.44 19.30 25.36
CA PHE A 52 15.25 18.44 25.31
C PHE A 52 14.49 18.55 23.98
N PHE A 53 14.32 19.76 23.44
CA PHE A 53 13.73 19.98 22.12
C PHE A 53 14.55 19.32 20.99
N MET A 54 15.88 19.40 21.03
CA MET A 54 16.75 18.71 20.07
C MET A 54 16.66 17.18 20.22
N MET A 55 16.51 16.65 21.44
CA MET A 55 16.31 15.22 21.68
C MET A 55 14.95 14.73 21.16
N GLU A 56 13.88 15.51 21.29
CA GLU A 56 12.59 15.21 20.64
C GLU A 56 12.71 15.15 19.12
N ILE A 57 13.42 16.10 18.50
CA ILE A 57 13.67 16.08 17.04
C ILE A 57 14.43 14.81 16.64
N LEU A 58 15.45 14.42 17.41
CA LEU A 58 16.18 13.17 17.17
C LEU A 58 15.29 11.93 17.34
N TYR A 59 14.38 11.97 18.32
CA TYR A 59 13.44 10.88 18.59
C TYR A 59 12.34 10.75 17.53
N LEU A 60 11.92 11.85 16.88
CA LEU A 60 11.03 11.80 15.71
C LEU A 60 11.63 10.96 14.57
N PHE A 61 12.95 10.98 14.37
CA PHE A 61 13.60 10.10 13.39
C PHE A 61 13.52 8.63 13.80
N ASP A 62 13.49 8.29 15.08
CA ASP A 62 13.26 6.91 15.53
C ASP A 62 11.82 6.47 15.24
N GLY A 63 10.84 7.37 15.44
CA GLY A 63 9.45 7.15 15.02
C GLY A 63 9.30 6.89 13.50
N ILE A 64 10.02 7.67 12.68
CA ILE A 64 10.06 7.46 11.22
C ILE A 64 10.73 6.13 10.86
N ARG A 65 11.83 5.76 11.54
CA ARG A 65 12.50 4.46 11.35
C ARG A 65 11.56 3.31 11.69
N LEU A 66 10.89 3.36 12.85
CA LEU A 66 9.90 2.37 13.27
C LEU A 66 8.77 2.22 12.23
N GLN A 67 8.22 3.33 11.73
CA GLN A 67 7.20 3.28 10.68
C GLN A 67 7.72 2.69 9.37
N SER A 68 8.91 3.09 8.93
CA SER A 68 9.56 2.57 7.72
C SER A 68 9.83 1.06 7.81
N SER A 69 10.37 0.60 8.94
CA SER A 69 10.63 -0.80 9.22
C SER A 69 9.33 -1.61 9.30
N MET A 70 8.29 -1.08 9.94
CA MET A 70 6.97 -1.72 10.00
C MET A 70 6.36 -1.90 8.61
N ILE A 71 6.41 -0.88 7.75
CA ILE A 71 5.92 -0.97 6.36
C ILE A 71 6.70 -2.03 5.58
N ALA A 72 8.03 -2.09 5.74
CA ALA A 72 8.84 -3.13 5.11
C ALA A 72 8.48 -4.54 5.59
N ALA A 73 8.29 -4.73 6.91
CA ALA A 73 7.90 -6.02 7.50
C ALA A 73 6.53 -6.49 7.02
N LEU A 74 5.56 -5.56 6.91
CA LEU A 74 4.23 -5.85 6.36
C LEU A 74 4.30 -6.21 4.88
N HIS A 75 5.13 -5.53 4.09
CA HIS A 75 5.31 -5.84 2.67
C HIS A 75 5.96 -7.21 2.46
N GLU A 76 6.98 -7.56 3.24
CA GLU A 76 7.60 -8.88 3.23
C GLU A 76 6.58 -9.96 3.62
N THR A 77 5.84 -9.76 4.72
CA THR A 77 4.79 -10.69 5.17
C THR A 77 3.69 -10.88 4.11
N GLY A 78 3.25 -9.81 3.46
CA GLY A 78 2.27 -9.87 2.35
C GLY A 78 2.80 -10.56 1.10
N THR A 79 4.10 -10.43 0.82
CA THR A 79 4.78 -11.13 -0.27
C THR A 79 4.84 -12.64 0.02
N GLN A 80 5.21 -13.03 1.24
CA GLN A 80 5.23 -14.43 1.68
C GLN A 80 3.82 -15.06 1.61
N ILE A 81 2.79 -14.36 2.10
CA ILE A 81 1.38 -14.80 1.97
C ILE A 81 0.99 -15.00 0.50
N SER A 82 1.41 -14.09 -0.39
CA SER A 82 1.13 -14.17 -1.83
C SER A 82 1.81 -15.37 -2.50
N GLU A 83 3.04 -15.70 -2.08
CA GLU A 83 3.78 -16.89 -2.51
C GLU A 83 3.14 -18.18 -1.99
N TYR A 84 2.77 -18.24 -0.70
CA TYR A 84 2.07 -19.40 -0.12
C TYR A 84 0.73 -19.65 -0.82
N ALA A 85 -0.01 -18.59 -1.15
CA ALA A 85 -1.27 -18.70 -1.89
C ALA A 85 -1.07 -19.23 -3.33
N PHE A 86 0.01 -18.83 -4.02
CA PHE A 86 0.37 -19.40 -5.32
C PHE A 86 0.65 -20.91 -5.21
N TYR A 87 1.46 -21.33 -4.23
CA TYR A 87 1.72 -22.76 -4.03
C TYR A 87 0.48 -23.55 -3.61
N ALA A 88 -0.42 -22.96 -2.82
CA ALA A 88 -1.68 -23.59 -2.45
C ALA A 88 -2.64 -23.77 -3.65
N LYS A 89 -2.62 -22.87 -4.63
CA LYS A 89 -3.49 -22.92 -5.82
C LYS A 89 -2.92 -23.71 -7.01
N TYR A 90 -1.60 -23.67 -7.21
CA TYR A 90 -0.94 -24.23 -8.40
C TYR A 90 0.16 -25.25 -8.09
N GLY A 91 0.52 -25.45 -6.83
CA GLY A 91 1.48 -26.47 -6.41
C GLY A 91 0.90 -27.87 -6.48
N ILE A 92 1.68 -28.81 -7.00
CA ILE A 92 1.37 -30.24 -6.88
C ILE A 92 1.45 -30.64 -5.39
N GLU A 93 0.48 -31.44 -4.93
CA GLU A 93 0.37 -31.96 -3.57
C GLU A 93 1.74 -32.36 -2.98
N GLY A 94 2.09 -31.83 -1.80
CA GLY A 94 3.36 -32.17 -1.17
C GLY A 94 3.80 -31.31 0.03
N LYS A 95 3.22 -30.13 0.25
CA LYS A 95 3.39 -29.36 1.51
C LYS A 95 2.11 -28.64 1.91
N GLU A 96 1.25 -29.35 2.62
CA GLU A 96 0.25 -28.73 3.50
C GLU A 96 0.97 -27.91 4.58
N PHE A 97 1.01 -26.59 4.39
CA PHE A 97 1.50 -25.65 5.40
C PHE A 97 0.50 -24.53 5.71
N LEU A 98 -0.60 -24.47 4.96
CA LEU A 98 -1.85 -23.90 5.44
C LEU A 98 -2.67 -25.06 6.03
N PRO A 99 -3.35 -24.87 7.17
CA PRO A 99 -4.12 -25.94 7.80
C PRO A 99 -5.21 -26.44 6.84
N GLU A 100 -5.23 -27.75 6.64
CA GLU A 100 -6.13 -28.51 5.76
C GLU A 100 -7.58 -28.46 6.29
N LYS A 101 -8.24 -27.30 6.15
CA LYS A 101 -9.68 -27.12 6.32
C LYS A 101 -10.10 -25.84 5.63
N GLY A 102 -11.08 -25.96 4.72
CA GLY A 102 -11.60 -24.84 3.95
C GLY A 102 -12.02 -23.68 4.87
N MET A 103 -11.61 -22.46 4.51
CA MET A 103 -11.85 -21.24 5.29
C MET A 103 -13.36 -20.97 5.40
N THR A 104 -13.97 -21.45 6.48
CA THR A 104 -15.44 -21.52 6.67
C THR A 104 -15.91 -20.87 7.97
N GLY A 105 -15.04 -20.08 8.60
CA GLY A 105 -15.36 -19.32 9.81
C GLY A 105 -14.61 -17.99 9.87
N THR A 106 -15.35 -16.88 9.82
CA THR A 106 -14.80 -15.51 9.83
C THR A 106 -13.99 -15.20 11.09
N LEU A 107 -14.33 -15.81 12.23
CA LEU A 107 -13.56 -15.66 13.48
C LEU A 107 -12.25 -16.46 13.50
N GLU A 108 -12.22 -17.64 12.86
CA GLU A 108 -11.02 -18.48 12.83
C GLU A 108 -9.99 -17.92 11.86
N SER A 109 -10.43 -17.37 10.71
CA SER A 109 -9.54 -16.66 9.78
C SER A 109 -8.87 -15.45 10.42
N LEU A 110 -9.59 -14.68 11.25
CA LEU A 110 -9.05 -13.52 12.00
C LEU A 110 -8.01 -13.92 13.07
N ALA A 111 -8.23 -15.03 13.79
CA ALA A 111 -7.28 -15.49 14.80
C ALA A 111 -6.01 -16.08 14.18
N VAL A 112 -6.16 -16.83 13.07
CA VAL A 112 -5.02 -17.34 12.29
C VAL A 112 -4.28 -16.21 11.59
N SER A 113 -4.98 -15.20 11.04
CA SER A 113 -4.33 -14.05 10.39
C SER A 113 -3.53 -13.21 11.38
N GLU A 114 -4.09 -12.83 12.52
CA GLU A 114 -3.36 -12.03 13.52
C GLU A 114 -2.15 -12.80 14.08
N THR A 115 -2.31 -14.07 14.46
CA THR A 115 -1.19 -14.83 15.06
C THR A 115 -0.06 -15.08 14.08
N TYR A 116 -0.38 -15.38 12.81
CA TYR A 116 0.60 -15.52 11.75
C TYR A 116 1.32 -14.20 11.45
N VAL A 117 0.57 -13.12 11.18
CA VAL A 117 1.15 -11.79 10.87
C VAL A 117 2.00 -11.28 12.03
N ARG A 118 1.50 -11.38 13.27
CA ARG A 118 2.24 -10.99 14.47
C ARG A 118 3.56 -11.75 14.59
N LYS A 119 3.59 -13.03 14.21
CA LYS A 119 4.82 -13.82 14.19
C LYS A 119 5.75 -13.36 13.06
N SER A 120 5.30 -13.33 11.80
CA SER A 120 6.16 -12.96 10.65
C SER A 120 6.76 -11.56 10.78
N VAL A 121 5.98 -10.56 11.23
CA VAL A 121 6.48 -9.21 11.50
C VAL A 121 7.51 -9.20 12.63
N SER A 122 7.30 -10.04 13.66
CA SER A 122 8.25 -10.16 14.78
C SER A 122 9.53 -10.89 14.41
N ASP A 123 9.45 -11.91 13.54
CA ASP A 123 10.60 -12.67 13.05
C ASP A 123 11.43 -11.79 12.07
N PHE A 124 10.79 -10.88 11.33
CA PHE A 124 11.45 -9.90 10.45
C PHE A 124 12.10 -8.72 11.19
N LEU A 125 11.38 -8.12 12.15
CA LEU A 125 11.85 -6.93 12.89
C LEU A 125 12.77 -7.28 14.08
N GLY A 126 12.61 -8.47 14.65
CA GLY A 126 13.27 -8.90 15.89
C GLY A 126 12.54 -8.44 17.15
N ASP A 127 12.37 -9.37 18.10
CA ASP A 127 11.77 -9.10 19.42
C ASP A 127 12.48 -7.97 20.18
N GLU A 128 13.82 -7.99 20.20
CA GLU A 128 14.64 -7.00 20.89
C GLU A 128 14.43 -5.57 20.36
N TYR A 129 14.29 -5.41 19.04
CA TYR A 129 14.01 -4.12 18.42
C TYR A 129 12.62 -3.61 18.81
N LEU A 130 11.59 -4.47 18.77
CA LEU A 130 10.22 -4.09 19.11
C LEU A 130 10.08 -3.64 20.57
N GLU A 131 10.73 -4.34 21.51
CA GLU A 131 10.70 -4.00 22.94
C GLU A 131 11.50 -2.73 23.31
N HIS A 132 12.56 -2.40 22.55
CA HIS A 132 13.41 -1.23 22.83
C HIS A 132 13.15 0.00 21.93
N SER A 133 12.26 -0.12 20.95
CA SER A 133 11.85 0.99 20.07
C SER A 133 10.99 2.06 20.78
N CYS A 134 10.68 3.14 20.06
CA CYS A 134 9.70 4.16 20.45
C CYS A 134 8.22 3.71 20.51
N LEU A 135 7.94 2.40 20.53
CA LEU A 135 6.59 1.85 20.53
C LEU A 135 6.01 1.73 21.96
N GLU A 136 4.74 2.10 22.13
CA GLU A 136 4.05 2.03 23.42
C GLU A 136 3.63 0.58 23.74
N ASN A 137 4.10 0.04 24.87
CA ASN A 137 3.90 -1.35 25.32
C ASN A 137 4.62 -2.44 24.51
N GLY A 138 5.72 -2.11 23.82
CA GLY A 138 6.57 -3.09 23.12
C GLY A 138 5.81 -3.92 22.08
N LYS A 139 6.25 -5.14 21.78
CA LYS A 139 5.58 -6.03 20.81
C LYS A 139 4.10 -6.28 21.13
N GLY A 140 3.73 -6.24 22.41
CA GLY A 140 2.35 -6.35 22.88
C GLY A 140 1.44 -5.17 22.50
N GLY A 141 2.02 -3.99 22.24
CA GLY A 141 1.31 -2.77 21.86
C GLY A 141 0.81 -2.70 20.42
N ILE A 142 1.23 -3.63 19.56
CA ILE A 142 0.79 -3.71 18.17
C ILE A 142 -0.46 -4.58 18.08
N SER A 143 -1.50 -4.09 17.41
CA SER A 143 -2.71 -4.85 17.06
C SER A 143 -2.76 -5.12 15.57
N TYR A 144 -3.10 -6.36 15.20
CA TYR A 144 -3.29 -6.76 13.79
C TYR A 144 -4.74 -7.14 13.46
N LEU A 145 -5.68 -6.86 14.38
CA LEU A 145 -7.10 -7.27 14.33
C LEU A 145 -7.87 -6.82 13.07
N ARG A 146 -7.36 -5.82 12.33
CA ARG A 146 -7.95 -5.37 11.06
C ARG A 146 -7.33 -6.04 9.82
N SER A 147 -6.50 -7.06 9.99
CA SER A 147 -5.86 -7.79 8.89
C SER A 147 -6.76 -8.88 8.34
N SER A 148 -6.99 -8.84 7.02
CA SER A 148 -7.72 -9.83 6.24
C SER A 148 -6.78 -10.53 5.27
N ILE A 149 -6.74 -11.86 5.30
CA ILE A 149 -5.85 -12.66 4.46
C ILE A 149 -6.69 -13.54 3.54
N LEU A 150 -6.45 -13.42 2.23
CA LEU A 150 -7.05 -14.26 1.18
C LEU A 150 -8.58 -14.29 1.26
N THR A 151 -9.22 -13.12 1.30
CA THR A 151 -10.66 -13.00 1.02
C THR A 151 -10.99 -13.54 -0.37
N GLU A 152 -12.28 -13.73 -0.66
CA GLU A 152 -12.80 -14.39 -1.86
C GLU A 152 -12.13 -13.90 -3.16
N ASP A 153 -11.85 -12.60 -3.28
CA ASP A 153 -11.15 -11.97 -4.41
C ASP A 153 -9.60 -12.12 -4.41
N GLY A 154 -9.03 -13.03 -3.62
CA GLY A 154 -7.57 -13.19 -3.50
C GLY A 154 -6.81 -12.04 -2.82
N ILE A 155 -7.52 -11.11 -2.17
CA ILE A 155 -6.95 -9.89 -1.56
C ILE A 155 -6.21 -10.22 -0.26
N VAL A 156 -5.08 -9.54 -0.05
CA VAL A 156 -4.26 -9.58 1.17
C VAL A 156 -4.16 -8.15 1.73
N ASP A 157 -4.82 -7.91 2.86
CA ASP A 157 -4.85 -6.64 3.57
C ASP A 157 -4.29 -6.82 4.98
N ILE A 158 -3.11 -6.26 5.25
CA ILE A 158 -2.43 -6.41 6.54
C ILE A 158 -2.32 -5.03 7.18
N THR A 159 -2.94 -4.87 8.33
CA THR A 159 -2.99 -3.60 9.06
C THR A 159 -2.34 -3.78 10.43
N ALA A 160 -1.30 -2.98 10.71
CA ALA A 160 -0.68 -2.86 12.02
C ALA A 160 -1.05 -1.51 12.65
N ASP A 161 -1.76 -1.57 13.79
CA ASP A 161 -2.08 -0.41 14.61
C ASP A 161 -1.22 -0.40 15.87
N TYR A 162 -0.56 0.72 16.12
CA TYR A 162 0.30 0.89 17.29
C TYR A 162 0.33 2.35 17.71
N ARG A 163 1.02 2.64 18.81
CA ARG A 163 1.21 4.00 19.32
C ARG A 163 2.70 4.28 19.50
N ILE A 164 3.13 5.46 19.08
CA ILE A 164 4.49 5.96 19.29
C ILE A 164 4.46 6.88 20.50
N ARG A 165 5.27 6.58 21.51
CA ARG A 165 5.41 7.39 22.73
C ARG A 165 6.40 8.53 22.46
N PRO A 166 6.16 9.80 22.85
CA PRO A 166 7.19 10.84 22.77
C PRO A 166 8.37 10.55 23.72
N PHE A 167 9.52 11.18 23.50
CA PHE A 167 10.69 11.04 24.40
C PHE A 167 10.38 11.60 25.79
N LEU A 168 9.68 12.74 25.84
CA LEU A 168 9.21 13.42 27.03
C LEU A 168 7.69 13.67 26.93
N PRO A 169 6.88 13.18 27.88
CA PRO A 169 5.44 13.47 27.95
C PRO A 169 5.16 14.88 28.52
N LEU A 170 5.85 15.90 27.99
CA LEU A 170 5.68 17.29 28.40
C LEU A 170 4.38 17.88 27.83
N PHE A 171 3.81 18.86 28.55
CA PHE A 171 2.63 19.63 28.14
C PHE A 171 1.38 18.81 27.75
N GLY A 172 1.27 17.56 28.24
CA GLY A 172 0.13 16.68 27.92
C GLY A 172 0.19 16.01 26.55
N LEU A 173 1.37 16.00 25.90
CA LEU A 173 1.63 15.19 24.72
C LEU A 173 1.41 13.71 25.04
N LYS A 174 0.33 13.15 24.51
CA LYS A 174 0.03 11.71 24.57
C LYS A 174 0.76 10.97 23.45
N SER A 175 0.80 9.65 23.55
CA SER A 175 1.30 8.80 22.48
C SER A 175 0.49 9.00 21.18
N LEU A 176 1.22 9.06 20.07
CA LEU A 176 0.67 9.29 18.74
C LEU A 176 0.15 7.96 18.16
N PRO A 177 -1.14 7.82 17.83
CA PRO A 177 -1.62 6.64 17.11
C PRO A 177 -1.07 6.64 15.68
N VAL A 178 -0.46 5.52 15.29
CA VAL A 178 0.10 5.31 13.95
C VAL A 178 -0.45 4.00 13.39
N GLN A 179 -0.80 4.03 12.10
CA GLN A 179 -1.23 2.88 11.35
C GLN A 179 -0.24 2.65 10.20
N SER A 180 0.21 1.41 10.04
CA SER A 180 0.91 0.94 8.85
C SER A 180 0.06 -0.13 8.18
N ARG A 181 -0.07 -0.08 6.84
CA ARG A 181 -0.92 -1.01 6.08
C ARG A 181 -0.21 -1.49 4.82
N TYR A 182 -0.29 -2.78 4.56
CA TYR A 182 -0.02 -3.40 3.26
C TYR A 182 -1.34 -3.81 2.62
N TYR A 183 -1.49 -3.57 1.32
CA TYR A 183 -2.64 -4.01 0.53
C TYR A 183 -2.12 -4.54 -0.80
N GLY A 184 -2.50 -5.78 -1.14
CA GLY A 184 -2.10 -6.44 -2.37
C GLY A 184 -3.08 -7.53 -2.78
N HIS A 185 -2.87 -8.09 -3.96
CA HIS A 185 -3.56 -9.28 -4.44
C HIS A 185 -2.55 -10.44 -4.47
N ALA A 186 -2.95 -11.60 -3.99
CA ALA A 186 -2.11 -12.79 -3.96
C ALA A 186 -1.67 -13.23 -5.37
N TRP A 187 -0.62 -14.04 -5.48
CA TRP A 187 -0.12 -14.49 -6.81
C TRP A 187 -0.94 -15.66 -7.39
N THR A 188 -2.21 -15.75 -7.03
CA THR A 188 -3.20 -16.75 -7.44
C THR A 188 -3.83 -16.49 -8.81
N GLY A 189 -3.40 -15.43 -9.51
CA GLY A 189 -4.06 -14.88 -10.67
C GLY A 189 -5.42 -14.27 -10.32
N TYR A 190 -5.93 -13.37 -11.16
CA TYR A 190 -7.35 -13.01 -11.07
C TYR A 190 -8.17 -14.21 -11.50
N GLU A 191 -9.17 -14.56 -10.71
CA GLU A 191 -10.27 -15.36 -11.22
C GLU A 191 -11.04 -14.43 -12.16
N ILE A 192 -10.76 -14.56 -13.47
CA ILE A 192 -11.62 -13.99 -14.50
C ILE A 192 -12.94 -14.69 -14.32
N GLY A 193 -13.88 -14.04 -13.63
CA GLY A 193 -15.12 -14.68 -13.24
C GLY A 193 -15.87 -15.23 -14.45
N SER A 194 -16.48 -16.40 -14.28
CA SER A 194 -17.82 -16.60 -14.83
C SER A 194 -18.64 -15.36 -14.44
N GLY A 195 -19.13 -14.62 -15.44
CA GLY A 195 -19.26 -13.17 -15.32
C GLY A 195 -20.25 -12.74 -14.25
N ASN A 196 -19.77 -12.10 -13.18
CA ASN A 196 -20.62 -11.41 -12.21
C ASN A 196 -19.83 -10.38 -11.40
N ASP A 197 -19.27 -9.38 -12.10
CA ASP A 197 -18.90 -8.12 -11.46
C ASP A 197 -19.72 -6.99 -12.08
N THR A 198 -20.56 -6.35 -11.26
CA THR A 198 -21.72 -5.61 -11.73
C THR A 198 -21.39 -4.18 -12.15
N CYS A 199 -21.03 -3.98 -13.42
CA CYS A 199 -21.43 -2.79 -14.17
C CYS A 199 -22.75 -3.11 -14.88
N GLY A 200 -23.87 -2.83 -14.20
CA GLY A 200 -25.13 -3.51 -14.48
C GLY A 200 -25.76 -3.25 -15.85
N GLN A 201 -26.11 -4.34 -16.53
CA GLN A 201 -27.43 -4.47 -17.16
C GLN A 201 -27.89 -5.94 -17.12
N GLU A 202 -29.19 -6.13 -17.34
CA GLU A 202 -29.92 -7.36 -17.02
C GLU A 202 -29.71 -8.44 -18.10
N GLY A 203 -29.28 -9.64 -17.68
CA GLY A 203 -29.57 -10.90 -18.38
C GLY A 203 -29.22 -10.98 -19.87
N GLU A 204 -27.94 -10.87 -20.22
CA GLU A 204 -27.42 -11.32 -21.51
C GLU A 204 -26.72 -12.68 -21.33
N GLU A 205 -26.98 -13.60 -22.25
CA GLU A 205 -26.36 -14.93 -22.29
C GLU A 205 -24.83 -14.78 -22.42
N GLU A 206 -24.02 -15.66 -21.83
CA GLU A 206 -22.54 -15.58 -21.90
C GLU A 206 -22.04 -15.73 -23.36
N GLU A 207 -21.98 -14.63 -24.12
CA GLU A 207 -21.51 -14.64 -25.50
C GLU A 207 -20.02 -14.98 -25.56
N GLU A 208 -19.65 -16.06 -26.26
CA GLU A 208 -18.25 -16.49 -26.41
C GLU A 208 -17.42 -15.34 -27.02
N THR A 209 -16.30 -14.98 -26.41
CA THR A 209 -15.43 -13.90 -26.92
C THR A 209 -14.47 -14.43 -27.98
N VAL A 210 -14.45 -13.76 -29.14
CA VAL A 210 -13.68 -14.18 -30.31
C VAL A 210 -12.67 -13.13 -30.76
N TYR A 211 -11.57 -13.63 -31.32
CA TYR A 211 -10.43 -12.84 -31.77
C TYR A 211 -10.58 -12.50 -33.26
N VAL A 212 -10.66 -11.21 -33.58
CA VAL A 212 -10.62 -10.71 -34.96
C VAL A 212 -9.32 -9.95 -35.22
N THR A 213 -9.04 -9.66 -36.49
CA THR A 213 -7.96 -8.73 -36.86
C THR A 213 -8.54 -7.55 -37.64
N SER A 214 -7.93 -6.38 -37.51
CA SER A 214 -8.45 -5.12 -38.07
C SER A 214 -8.70 -5.17 -39.59
N ALA A 215 -7.86 -5.89 -40.34
CA ALA A 215 -8.02 -6.15 -41.77
C ALA A 215 -8.58 -7.56 -42.10
N GLY A 216 -8.99 -8.34 -41.10
CA GLY A 216 -9.42 -9.73 -41.24
C GLY A 216 -10.91 -9.89 -41.55
N VAL A 217 -11.22 -10.73 -42.53
CA VAL A 217 -12.59 -11.16 -42.90
C VAL A 217 -13.04 -12.40 -42.10
N VAL A 218 -12.19 -12.89 -41.19
CA VAL A 218 -12.47 -14.08 -40.37
C VAL A 218 -12.32 -13.78 -38.89
N TYR A 219 -13.09 -14.48 -38.06
CA TYR A 219 -12.90 -14.53 -36.61
C TYR A 219 -12.29 -15.87 -36.18
N HIS A 220 -11.67 -15.89 -35.00
CA HIS A 220 -10.94 -17.02 -34.45
C HIS A 220 -11.35 -17.22 -32.99
N ARG A 221 -11.67 -18.44 -32.55
CA ARG A 221 -11.90 -18.72 -31.12
C ARG A 221 -10.59 -18.93 -30.34
N ASN A 222 -9.50 -19.30 -31.02
CA ASN A 222 -8.20 -19.56 -30.39
C ASN A 222 -7.15 -18.47 -30.70
N ARG A 223 -6.72 -17.72 -29.68
CA ARG A 223 -5.66 -16.68 -29.72
C ARG A 223 -4.32 -17.17 -30.27
N ASN A 224 -4.00 -18.46 -30.09
CA ASN A 224 -2.78 -19.09 -30.59
C ASN A 224 -2.95 -19.73 -31.99
N CYS A 225 -4.04 -19.46 -32.70
CA CYS A 225 -4.19 -19.88 -34.09
C CYS A 225 -3.02 -19.39 -34.96
N THR A 226 -2.49 -20.23 -35.86
CA THR A 226 -1.35 -19.88 -36.73
C THR A 226 -1.65 -18.68 -37.66
N TYR A 227 -2.93 -18.46 -37.96
CA TYR A 227 -3.42 -17.29 -38.72
C TYR A 227 -3.53 -16.00 -37.89
N LEU A 228 -3.42 -16.07 -36.56
CA LEU A 228 -3.21 -14.90 -35.71
C LEU A 228 -1.73 -14.72 -35.41
N LYS A 229 -1.09 -15.77 -34.89
CA LYS A 229 0.30 -15.79 -34.41
C LYS A 229 1.14 -16.75 -35.26
N PRO A 230 1.82 -16.27 -36.32
CA PRO A 230 2.71 -17.11 -37.12
C PRO A 230 3.85 -17.66 -36.26
N SER A 231 4.28 -18.89 -36.51
CA SER A 231 5.53 -19.40 -35.96
C SER A 231 6.71 -18.79 -36.75
N ILE A 232 7.49 -17.96 -36.06
CA ILE A 232 8.59 -17.17 -36.60
C ILE A 232 9.92 -17.84 -36.22
N ARG A 233 10.85 -17.98 -37.17
CA ARG A 233 12.22 -18.46 -36.92
C ARG A 233 13.26 -17.55 -37.58
N LYS A 234 14.46 -17.51 -37.02
CA LYS A 234 15.63 -16.82 -37.58
C LYS A 234 16.42 -17.79 -38.47
N ILE A 235 17.04 -17.27 -39.52
CA ILE A 235 17.88 -18.01 -40.47
C ILE A 235 18.94 -17.07 -41.06
N ASP A 236 20.15 -17.55 -41.31
CA ASP A 236 21.16 -16.74 -42.00
C ASP A 236 20.91 -16.65 -43.50
N ALA A 237 21.23 -15.49 -44.09
CA ALA A 237 20.91 -15.18 -45.49
C ALA A 237 21.47 -16.20 -46.51
N SER A 238 22.60 -16.85 -46.19
CA SER A 238 23.21 -17.92 -46.99
C SER A 238 22.36 -19.20 -47.07
N LEU A 239 21.52 -19.47 -46.07
CA LEU A 239 20.70 -20.68 -45.97
C LEU A 239 19.27 -20.49 -46.48
N VAL A 240 18.83 -19.25 -46.74
CA VAL A 240 17.48 -18.92 -47.22
C VAL A 240 17.15 -19.62 -48.56
N ASP A 241 18.11 -19.67 -49.49
CA ASP A 241 17.90 -20.29 -50.80
C ASP A 241 17.83 -21.83 -50.75
N ALA A 242 18.35 -22.44 -49.67
CA ALA A 242 18.20 -23.87 -49.38
C ALA A 242 16.90 -24.17 -48.59
N ALA A 243 16.50 -23.28 -47.68
CA ALA A 243 15.31 -23.45 -46.85
C ALA A 243 14.00 -23.47 -47.67
N ARG A 244 13.06 -24.31 -47.25
CA ARG A 244 11.71 -24.38 -47.81
C ARG A 244 10.66 -24.06 -46.75
N SER A 245 9.53 -23.54 -47.21
CA SER A 245 8.31 -23.43 -46.42
C SER A 245 7.70 -24.82 -46.18
N ARG A 246 6.71 -24.92 -45.28
CA ARG A 246 5.98 -26.17 -45.02
C ARG A 246 5.38 -26.79 -46.29
N ASP A 247 4.94 -25.94 -47.22
CA ASP A 247 4.35 -26.34 -48.51
C ASP A 247 5.41 -26.59 -49.61
N GLY A 248 6.69 -26.69 -49.24
CA GLY A 248 7.80 -26.94 -50.18
C GLY A 248 8.23 -25.73 -51.03
N SER A 249 7.57 -24.57 -50.89
CA SER A 249 7.91 -23.35 -51.63
C SER A 249 9.25 -22.73 -51.20
N ARG A 250 9.89 -21.97 -52.11
CA ARG A 250 11.07 -21.15 -51.81
C ARG A 250 10.67 -19.86 -51.09
N TYR A 251 11.59 -19.30 -50.31
CA TYR A 251 11.40 -18.00 -49.66
C TYR A 251 11.82 -16.83 -50.56
N TYR A 252 10.97 -15.81 -50.66
CA TYR A 252 11.21 -14.60 -51.44
C TYR A 252 11.28 -13.35 -50.55
N ALA A 253 11.81 -12.24 -51.06
CA ALA A 253 11.84 -10.99 -50.30
C ALA A 253 10.42 -10.53 -49.93
N CYS A 254 10.24 -10.01 -48.72
CA CYS A 254 9.00 -9.32 -48.35
C CYS A 254 8.88 -7.99 -49.09
N GLU A 255 7.75 -7.76 -49.75
CA GLU A 255 7.45 -6.51 -50.47
C GLU A 255 7.32 -5.29 -49.52
N SER A 256 6.90 -5.52 -48.27
CA SER A 256 6.66 -4.46 -47.28
C SER A 256 7.93 -3.97 -46.59
N CYS A 257 8.85 -4.87 -46.19
CA CYS A 257 10.10 -4.48 -45.53
C CYS A 257 11.35 -4.57 -46.41
N LYS A 258 11.22 -5.03 -47.67
CA LYS A 258 12.26 -5.08 -48.71
C LYS A 258 13.66 -5.46 -48.18
N PRO A 259 13.80 -6.61 -47.50
CA PRO A 259 15.05 -6.99 -46.85
C PRO A 259 16.14 -7.37 -47.87
N GLU A 260 17.35 -6.86 -47.64
CA GLU A 260 18.55 -7.32 -48.33
C GLU A 260 18.91 -8.76 -47.91
N LYS A 261 19.63 -9.49 -48.76
CA LYS A 261 20.13 -10.84 -48.45
C LYS A 261 21.43 -10.79 -47.63
N THR A 262 21.39 -10.13 -46.47
CA THR A 262 22.55 -9.91 -45.60
C THR A 262 22.25 -10.23 -44.13
N GLY A 263 23.23 -10.82 -43.43
CA GLY A 263 23.10 -11.17 -42.01
C GLY A 263 22.02 -12.21 -41.71
N THR A 264 21.35 -12.05 -40.56
CA THR A 264 20.27 -12.93 -40.10
C THR A 264 18.90 -12.38 -40.51
N LEU A 265 18.15 -13.20 -41.24
CA LEU A 265 16.81 -12.93 -41.71
C LEU A 265 15.77 -13.73 -40.91
N ILE A 266 14.51 -13.34 -41.07
CA ILE A 266 13.37 -13.92 -40.37
C ILE A 266 12.41 -14.54 -41.37
N ILE A 267 12.05 -15.79 -41.15
CA ILE A 267 11.08 -16.53 -41.98
C ILE A 267 9.98 -17.14 -41.10
N THR A 268 8.80 -17.31 -41.67
CA THR A 268 7.66 -17.99 -41.04
C THR A 268 7.55 -19.44 -41.55
N THR A 269 7.00 -20.34 -40.72
CA THR A 269 6.88 -21.77 -41.07
C THR A 269 5.91 -22.02 -42.23
N ASP A 270 4.73 -21.39 -42.17
CA ASP A 270 3.64 -21.54 -43.15
C ASP A 270 3.69 -20.46 -44.26
N GLY A 271 4.63 -19.51 -44.21
CA GLY A 271 4.78 -18.44 -45.21
C GLY A 271 5.93 -18.69 -46.18
N ASN A 272 5.96 -17.95 -47.28
CA ASN A 272 6.98 -18.05 -48.34
C ASN A 272 7.82 -16.76 -48.50
N ARG A 273 7.87 -15.91 -47.47
CA ARG A 273 8.64 -14.65 -47.48
C ARG A 273 9.65 -14.58 -46.33
N TYR A 274 10.78 -13.93 -46.60
CA TYR A 274 11.77 -13.55 -45.60
C TYR A 274 11.71 -12.05 -45.30
N HIS A 275 12.05 -11.68 -44.07
CA HIS A 275 11.86 -10.36 -43.47
C HIS A 275 13.10 -9.94 -42.68
N SER A 276 13.32 -8.63 -42.55
CA SER A 276 14.42 -8.05 -41.75
C SER A 276 14.12 -8.01 -40.25
N SER A 277 12.84 -7.85 -39.86
CA SER A 277 12.42 -7.78 -38.45
C SER A 277 11.14 -8.58 -38.19
N ALA A 278 10.99 -9.05 -36.94
CA ALA A 278 9.74 -9.68 -36.47
C ALA A 278 8.58 -8.67 -36.34
N SER A 279 8.90 -7.37 -36.31
CA SER A 279 7.94 -6.26 -36.25
C SER A 279 7.39 -5.82 -37.62
N CYS A 280 7.77 -6.51 -38.70
CA CYS A 280 7.27 -6.22 -40.04
C CYS A 280 5.73 -6.27 -40.10
N SER A 281 5.10 -5.27 -40.70
CA SER A 281 3.63 -5.17 -40.87
C SER A 281 3.00 -6.36 -41.63
N ALA A 282 3.78 -7.08 -42.46
CA ALA A 282 3.33 -8.29 -43.14
C ALA A 282 3.34 -9.55 -42.24
N ILE A 283 3.97 -9.51 -41.05
CA ILE A 283 3.96 -10.57 -40.04
C ILE A 283 3.04 -10.19 -38.88
N ARG A 284 3.16 -8.95 -38.38
CA ARG A 284 2.40 -8.44 -37.24
C ARG A 284 0.92 -8.36 -37.60
N ARG A 285 0.07 -8.90 -36.73
CA ARG A 285 -1.38 -8.72 -36.77
C ARG A 285 -1.83 -7.97 -35.54
N GLU A 286 -2.73 -7.03 -35.73
CA GLU A 286 -3.41 -6.33 -34.64
C GLU A 286 -4.68 -7.11 -34.33
N ILE A 287 -4.76 -7.63 -33.12
CA ILE A 287 -5.83 -8.52 -32.65
C ILE A 287 -6.77 -7.69 -31.78
N GLN A 288 -8.07 -7.81 -32.05
CA GLN A 288 -9.14 -7.23 -31.24
C GLN A 288 -10.04 -8.36 -30.74
N GLU A 289 -10.60 -8.18 -29.55
CA GLU A 289 -11.50 -9.12 -28.89
C GLU A 289 -12.91 -8.53 -29.01
N ILE A 290 -13.85 -9.29 -29.56
CA ILE A 290 -15.24 -8.91 -29.87
C ILE A 290 -16.15 -10.10 -29.52
N SER A 291 -17.43 -9.90 -29.20
CA SER A 291 -18.34 -11.02 -28.97
C SER A 291 -18.63 -11.82 -30.24
N GLU A 292 -18.94 -13.12 -30.11
CA GLU A 292 -19.24 -13.97 -31.26
C GLU A 292 -20.45 -13.48 -32.05
N SER A 293 -21.49 -12.97 -31.38
CA SER A 293 -22.70 -12.51 -32.09
C SER A 293 -22.44 -11.27 -32.96
N GLU A 294 -21.49 -10.39 -32.61
CA GLU A 294 -21.06 -9.28 -33.47
C GLU A 294 -20.11 -9.76 -34.58
N ALA A 295 -19.24 -10.73 -34.26
CA ALA A 295 -18.32 -11.31 -35.23
C ALA A 295 -19.05 -12.05 -36.36
N GLU A 296 -20.02 -12.92 -36.06
CA GLU A 296 -20.79 -13.68 -37.05
C GLU A 296 -21.59 -12.80 -38.02
N LYS A 297 -22.10 -11.65 -37.54
CA LYS A 297 -22.81 -10.66 -38.38
C LYS A 297 -21.92 -10.08 -39.48
N THR A 298 -20.60 -10.08 -39.31
CA THR A 298 -19.65 -9.34 -40.17
C THR A 298 -18.54 -10.19 -40.80
N ARG A 299 -18.23 -11.36 -40.22
CA ARG A 299 -17.07 -12.20 -40.53
C ARG A 299 -17.43 -13.67 -40.45
N ARG A 300 -16.70 -14.50 -41.21
CA ARG A 300 -16.88 -15.96 -41.23
C ARG A 300 -15.93 -16.65 -40.23
N PRO A 301 -16.26 -17.86 -39.73
CA PRO A 301 -15.35 -18.62 -38.87
C PRO A 301 -14.04 -18.97 -39.58
N CYS A 302 -12.95 -19.05 -38.81
CA CYS A 302 -11.66 -19.49 -39.31
C CYS A 302 -11.61 -21.02 -39.49
N SER A 303 -11.20 -21.47 -40.68
CA SER A 303 -11.05 -22.88 -41.07
C SER A 303 -10.09 -23.75 -40.23
N LYS A 304 -9.37 -23.19 -39.25
CA LYS A 304 -8.52 -23.93 -38.29
C LYS A 304 -9.01 -23.86 -36.83
N CYS A 305 -9.94 -22.97 -36.49
CA CYS A 305 -10.28 -22.67 -35.08
C CYS A 305 -11.64 -21.97 -34.88
N GLY A 306 -12.57 -22.07 -35.82
CA GLY A 306 -13.91 -21.48 -35.73
C GLY A 306 -15.06 -22.50 -35.73
N GLY A 307 -14.75 -23.80 -35.63
CA GLY A 307 -15.69 -24.90 -35.90
C GLY A 307 -15.36 -25.61 -37.21
#